data_AF-A0A4R6L120-F1
#
_entry.id   AF-A0A4R6L120-F1
#
_cell.length_a   1.000
_cell.length_b   1.000
_cell.length_c   1.000
_cell.angle_alpha   90.00
_cell.angle_beta   90.00
_cell.angle_gamma   90.00
#
_symmetry.space_group_name_H-M   'P 1'
#
loop_
_entity.id
_entity.type
_entity.pdbx_description
1 polymer ?
#
loop_
_entity_poly.entity_id
_entity_poly.type
_entity_poly.pdbx_seq_one_letter_code
_entity_poly.pdbx_strand_id
1 'polypeptide(L)'
;MIRRIIGLGSTTALAVTAPLLLTGAAPATAATTSCSQLASAKSISAVSYADRLVRAWGRGDTAATNCYTSTAAARTLYAQTTRGGIHWRRVSTEGAAGTIYVTYHDDARGGNLTIGVQNVGLRAADGWHAAYTAKFAGEPKAWNAVQWSDNLVRAWGRGDAKWTAYYATPKVVRQLHSISATGGSHWRRISAEGAAGTTYTTYRNDVTGRMLRIGISHVALSDGDAHAAYTVTYW
;
A
#
# COMPACT_ATOMS: atom_id res chain seq x y z
N MET A 1 -62.59 44.05 39.20
CA MET A 1 -61.88 42.85 39.70
C MET A 1 -60.79 42.48 38.71
N ILE A 2 -59.55 42.92 39.00
CA ILE A 2 -58.33 42.11 39.21
C ILE A 2 -57.63 41.66 37.91
N ARG A 3 -56.48 42.31 37.66
CA ARG A 3 -55.42 42.00 36.67
C ARG A 3 -54.84 40.59 36.88
N ARG A 4 -54.45 39.92 35.80
CA ARG A 4 -53.30 38.98 35.82
C ARG A 4 -52.41 39.17 34.60
N ILE A 5 -51.23 39.71 34.89
CA ILE A 5 -50.01 39.70 34.08
C ILE A 5 -49.40 38.30 34.26
N ILE A 6 -49.11 37.58 33.17
CA ILE A 6 -48.28 36.37 33.22
C ILE A 6 -46.98 36.71 32.49
N GLY A 7 -45.89 36.72 33.27
CA GLY A 7 -44.58 37.17 32.86
C GLY A 7 -43.88 36.21 31.89
N LEU A 8 -43.16 36.81 30.95
CA LEU A 8 -42.11 36.17 30.17
C LEU A 8 -40.89 35.99 31.07
N GLY A 9 -40.62 34.74 31.46
CA GLY A 9 -39.38 34.36 32.12
C GLY A 9 -38.26 34.23 31.09
N SER A 10 -37.38 35.23 31.04
CA SER A 10 -36.12 35.19 30.29
C SER A 10 -35.16 34.23 30.98
N THR A 11 -34.96 33.03 30.44
CA THR A 11 -33.89 32.12 30.88
C THR A 11 -32.58 32.52 30.22
N THR A 12 -31.70 33.12 31.02
CA THR A 12 -30.29 33.35 30.69
C THR A 12 -29.58 32.00 30.58
N ALA A 13 -29.21 31.60 29.36
CA ALA A 13 -28.32 30.48 29.15
C ALA A 13 -26.88 30.91 29.47
N LEU A 14 -26.34 30.44 30.59
CA LEU A 14 -24.92 30.52 30.91
C LEU A 14 -24.13 29.65 29.92
N ALA A 15 -23.48 30.28 28.95
CA ALA A 15 -22.50 29.62 28.10
C ALA A 15 -21.24 29.32 28.92
N VAL A 16 -21.06 28.06 29.32
CA VAL A 16 -19.82 27.56 29.89
C VAL A 16 -18.84 27.37 28.74
N THR A 17 -17.97 28.35 28.50
CA THR A 17 -16.79 28.19 27.65
C THR A 17 -15.75 27.36 28.39
N ALA A 18 -15.78 26.04 28.21
CA ALA A 18 -14.69 25.18 28.61
C ALA A 18 -13.52 25.38 27.62
N PRO A 19 -12.30 25.69 28.08
CA PRO A 19 -11.14 25.72 27.20
C PRO A 19 -10.85 24.29 26.72
N LEU A 20 -11.04 24.06 25.43
CA LEU A 20 -10.50 22.89 24.72
C LEU A 20 -8.97 22.98 24.77
N LEU A 21 -8.38 22.37 25.79
CA LEU A 21 -6.98 22.01 25.76
C LEU A 21 -6.83 20.95 24.66
N LEU A 22 -6.44 21.38 23.46
CA LEU A 22 -5.86 20.47 22.46
C LEU A 22 -4.54 19.96 23.03
N THR A 23 -4.60 18.91 23.85
CA THR A 23 -3.48 18.02 24.02
C THR A 23 -3.25 17.38 22.66
N GLY A 24 -2.29 17.93 21.91
CA GLY A 24 -1.84 17.31 20.67
C GLY A 24 -1.54 15.85 20.96
N ALA A 25 -2.26 14.94 20.30
CA ALA A 25 -1.93 13.54 20.34
C ALA A 25 -0.47 13.43 19.86
N ALA A 26 0.41 13.02 20.77
CA ALA A 26 1.79 12.73 20.40
C ALA A 26 1.75 11.77 19.21
N PRO A 27 2.58 11.97 18.17
CA PRO A 27 2.66 11.01 17.07
C PRO A 27 2.92 9.65 17.69
N ALA A 28 2.07 8.67 17.34
CA ALA A 28 2.25 7.30 17.79
C ALA A 28 3.67 6.87 17.41
N THR A 29 4.54 6.69 18.40
CA THR A 29 5.88 6.14 18.21
C THR A 29 5.69 4.83 17.47
N ALA A 30 6.23 4.72 16.25
CA ALA A 30 6.17 3.48 15.48
C ALA A 30 6.67 2.36 16.38
N ALA A 31 5.79 1.45 16.79
CA ALA A 31 6.15 0.36 17.67
C ALA A 31 7.25 -0.44 16.97
N THR A 32 8.44 -0.48 17.57
CA THR A 32 9.51 -1.35 17.11
C THR A 32 9.07 -2.78 17.37
N THR A 33 8.45 -3.42 16.37
CA THR A 33 8.03 -4.82 16.50
C THR A 33 9.28 -5.67 16.67
N SER A 34 9.49 -6.24 17.84
CA SER A 34 10.58 -7.20 18.06
C SER A 34 10.19 -8.54 17.46
N CYS A 35 11.17 -9.33 17.00
CA CYS A 35 10.90 -10.64 16.40
C CYS A 35 10.14 -11.59 17.35
N SER A 36 10.28 -11.38 18.66
CA SER A 36 9.54 -12.08 19.71
C SER A 36 8.02 -11.83 19.71
N GLN A 37 7.55 -10.75 19.09
CA GLN A 37 6.12 -10.42 18.98
C GLN A 37 5.47 -11.06 17.75
N LEU A 38 6.27 -11.63 16.84
CA LEU A 38 5.79 -12.34 15.66
C LEU A 38 5.53 -13.81 15.98
N ALA A 39 4.65 -14.43 15.19
CA ALA A 39 4.48 -15.88 15.24
C ALA A 39 5.83 -16.57 15.00
N SER A 40 6.16 -17.54 15.85
CA SER A 40 7.46 -18.20 15.85
C SER A 40 7.90 -18.63 14.44
N ALA A 41 9.16 -18.33 14.14
CA ALA A 41 9.87 -18.82 12.96
C ALA A 41 10.43 -20.24 13.15
N LYS A 42 10.31 -20.81 14.35
CA LYS A 42 10.80 -22.15 14.63
C LYS A 42 9.92 -23.20 13.95
N SER A 43 10.56 -24.18 13.32
CA SER A 43 9.89 -25.33 12.70
C SER A 43 8.91 -25.00 11.57
N ILE A 44 8.94 -23.78 11.00
CA ILE A 44 8.16 -23.48 9.80
C ILE A 44 8.90 -23.97 8.55
N SER A 45 8.15 -24.46 7.57
CA SER A 45 8.75 -24.83 6.28
C SER A 45 9.42 -23.62 5.64
N ALA A 46 10.51 -23.83 4.92
CA ALA A 46 11.21 -22.76 4.21
C ALA A 46 10.29 -22.01 3.21
N VAL A 47 9.33 -22.71 2.61
CA VAL A 47 8.32 -22.12 1.73
C VAL A 47 7.39 -21.19 2.49
N SER A 48 6.86 -21.65 3.63
CA SER A 48 6.01 -20.82 4.49
C SER A 48 6.77 -19.63 5.08
N TYR A 49 8.07 -19.80 5.34
CA TYR A 49 8.96 -18.73 5.78
C TYR A 49 9.07 -17.63 4.72
N ALA A 50 9.42 -18.00 3.49
CA ALA A 50 9.51 -17.07 2.37
C ALA A 50 8.17 -16.35 2.12
N ASP A 51 7.03 -17.06 2.26
CA ASP A 51 5.71 -16.44 2.12
C ASP A 51 5.43 -15.38 3.17
N ARG A 52 5.79 -15.65 4.42
CA ARG A 52 5.62 -14.68 5.51
C ARG A 52 6.49 -13.45 5.27
N LEU A 53 7.73 -13.64 4.82
CA LEU A 53 8.63 -12.56 4.42
C LEU A 53 8.05 -11.72 3.29
N VAL A 54 7.71 -12.32 2.14
CA VAL A 54 7.21 -11.57 0.98
C VAL A 54 5.93 -10.82 1.32
N ARG A 55 5.06 -11.39 2.15
CA ARG A 55 3.86 -10.69 2.65
C ARG A 55 4.18 -9.58 3.64
N ALA A 56 5.17 -9.74 4.51
CA ALA A 56 5.61 -8.70 5.45
C ALA A 56 6.19 -7.50 4.69
N TRP A 57 7.14 -7.76 3.79
CA TRP A 57 7.71 -6.74 2.91
C TRP A 57 6.62 -6.10 2.02
N GLY A 58 5.69 -6.92 1.52
CA GLY A 58 4.54 -6.47 0.74
C GLY A 58 3.62 -5.48 1.46
N ARG A 59 3.48 -5.62 2.79
CA ARG A 59 2.71 -4.70 3.65
C ARG A 59 3.52 -3.51 4.17
N GLY A 60 4.83 -3.47 3.94
CA GLY A 60 5.71 -2.47 4.55
C GLY A 60 6.00 -2.67 6.01
N ASP A 61 5.85 -3.90 6.49
CA ASP A 61 6.23 -4.26 7.85
C ASP A 61 7.74 -4.42 7.93
N THR A 62 8.44 -3.29 8.08
CA THR A 62 9.91 -3.24 8.05
C THR A 62 10.52 -4.09 9.15
N ALA A 63 9.91 -4.06 10.34
CA ALA A 63 10.36 -4.81 11.49
C ALA A 63 10.24 -6.32 11.25
N ALA A 64 9.08 -6.81 10.79
CA ALA A 64 8.92 -8.22 10.47
C ALA A 64 9.80 -8.67 9.30
N THR A 65 9.95 -7.85 8.26
CA THR A 65 10.85 -8.12 7.15
C THR A 65 12.27 -8.33 7.65
N ASN A 66 12.77 -7.43 8.50
CA ASN A 66 14.11 -7.52 9.09
C ASN A 66 14.29 -8.75 9.98
N CYS A 67 13.24 -9.22 10.65
CA CYS A 67 13.28 -10.47 11.42
C CYS A 67 13.44 -11.72 10.53
N TYR A 68 12.82 -11.72 9.34
CA TYR A 68 12.91 -12.86 8.43
C TYR A 68 14.22 -12.87 7.62
N THR A 69 14.79 -11.71 7.31
CA THR A 69 15.93 -11.60 6.38
C THR A 69 17.28 -11.43 7.06
N SER A 70 18.34 -11.87 6.37
CA SER A 70 19.68 -11.32 6.59
C SER A 70 19.73 -9.84 6.19
N THR A 71 20.70 -9.09 6.72
CA THR A 71 20.90 -7.68 6.34
C THR A 71 21.11 -7.49 4.84
N ALA A 72 21.79 -8.43 4.17
CA ALA A 72 22.03 -8.36 2.73
C ALA A 72 20.72 -8.56 1.93
N ALA A 73 19.91 -9.56 2.28
CA ALA A 73 18.62 -9.79 1.64
C ALA A 73 17.65 -8.61 1.86
N ALA A 74 17.61 -8.06 3.09
CA ALA A 74 16.82 -6.86 3.39
C ALA A 74 17.22 -5.68 2.49
N ARG A 75 18.52 -5.42 2.37
CA ARG A 75 19.05 -4.35 1.50
C ARG A 75 18.63 -4.55 0.05
N THR A 76 18.68 -5.77 -0.48
CA THR A 76 18.23 -6.03 -1.84
C THR A 76 16.73 -5.76 -2.02
N LEU A 77 15.89 -6.19 -1.08
CA LEU A 77 14.45 -5.92 -1.12
C LEU A 77 14.16 -4.40 -1.08
N TYR A 78 14.78 -3.67 -0.15
CA TYR A 78 14.54 -2.24 0.00
C TYR A 78 15.21 -1.37 -1.07
N ALA A 79 16.27 -1.86 -1.71
CA ALA A 79 16.83 -1.19 -2.88
C ALA A 79 15.86 -1.24 -4.07
N GLN A 80 14.97 -2.24 -4.14
CA GLN A 80 13.92 -2.31 -5.15
C GLN A 80 12.78 -1.36 -4.80
N THR A 81 12.25 -1.46 -3.58
CA THR A 81 11.20 -0.57 -3.07
C THR A 81 11.01 -0.72 -1.57
N THR A 82 10.57 0.35 -0.92
CA THR A 82 10.28 0.38 0.52
C THR A 82 9.16 -0.58 0.91
N ARG A 83 8.19 -0.82 0.01
CA ARG A 83 7.11 -1.82 0.18
C ARG A 83 6.97 -2.69 -1.06
N GLY A 84 6.98 -4.00 -0.86
CA GLY A 84 6.92 -4.96 -1.97
C GLY A 84 5.57 -5.02 -2.69
N GLY A 85 4.48 -4.53 -2.11
CA GLY A 85 3.13 -4.72 -2.65
C GLY A 85 2.59 -6.17 -2.51
N ILE A 86 1.34 -6.37 -2.96
CA ILE A 86 0.60 -7.65 -2.81
C ILE A 86 0.57 -8.51 -4.09
N HIS A 87 1.31 -8.11 -5.12
CA HIS A 87 1.24 -8.68 -6.47
C HIS A 87 2.16 -9.88 -6.70
N TRP A 88 2.84 -10.35 -5.66
CA TRP A 88 3.74 -11.50 -5.72
C TRP A 88 2.97 -12.81 -5.63
N ARG A 89 3.02 -13.60 -6.71
CA ARG A 89 2.49 -14.97 -6.76
C ARG A 89 3.65 -15.94 -6.81
N ARG A 90 3.71 -16.92 -5.91
CA ARG A 90 4.70 -18.01 -6.00
C ARG A 90 4.53 -18.76 -7.33
N VAL A 91 5.63 -18.97 -8.04
CA VAL A 91 5.67 -19.72 -9.30
C VAL A 91 6.62 -20.91 -9.29
N SER A 92 7.65 -20.92 -8.43
CA SER A 92 8.53 -22.10 -8.29
C SER A 92 9.04 -22.28 -6.86
N THR A 93 9.48 -23.51 -6.56
CA THR A 93 10.16 -23.86 -5.32
C THR A 93 11.19 -24.94 -5.63
N GLU A 94 12.44 -24.67 -5.30
CA GLU A 94 13.58 -25.51 -5.65
C GLU A 94 14.49 -25.68 -4.43
N GLY A 95 14.89 -26.92 -4.14
CA GLY A 95 15.86 -27.20 -3.07
C GLY A 95 17.26 -27.41 -3.65
N ALA A 96 18.26 -26.72 -3.11
CA ALA A 96 19.66 -26.93 -3.46
C ALA A 96 20.59 -26.64 -2.27
N ALA A 97 21.54 -27.54 -2.02
CA ALA A 97 22.62 -27.38 -1.03
C ALA A 97 22.16 -26.88 0.36
N GLY A 98 21.09 -27.47 0.91
CA GLY A 98 20.56 -27.08 2.23
C GLY A 98 19.80 -25.74 2.24
N THR A 99 19.51 -25.19 1.08
CA THR A 99 18.68 -24.00 0.88
C THR A 99 17.44 -24.36 0.08
N ILE A 100 16.30 -23.75 0.43
CA ILE A 100 15.13 -23.74 -0.42
C ILE A 100 15.01 -22.36 -1.05
N TYR A 101 14.96 -22.32 -2.38
CA TYR A 101 14.69 -21.14 -3.19
C TYR A 101 13.21 -21.11 -3.56
N VAL A 102 12.54 -20.01 -3.26
CA VAL A 102 11.13 -19.79 -3.61
C VAL A 102 11.08 -18.61 -4.56
N THR A 103 10.54 -18.83 -5.77
CA THR A 103 10.41 -17.79 -6.78
C THR A 103 8.98 -17.29 -6.84
N TYR A 104 8.83 -15.98 -6.85
CA TYR A 104 7.58 -15.25 -6.96
C TYR A 104 7.59 -14.44 -8.25
N HIS A 105 6.47 -14.41 -8.95
CA HIS A 105 6.22 -13.55 -10.10
C HIS A 105 5.45 -12.31 -9.66
N ASP A 106 5.82 -11.15 -10.18
CA ASP A 106 5.06 -9.92 -10.02
C ASP A 106 3.92 -9.89 -11.06
N ASP A 107 2.69 -10.22 -10.64
CA ASP A 107 1.52 -10.21 -11.52
C ASP A 107 1.11 -8.77 -11.94
N ALA A 108 1.64 -7.71 -11.32
CA ALA A 108 1.39 -6.32 -11.71
C ALA A 108 2.35 -5.85 -12.81
N ARG A 109 3.65 -6.01 -12.56
CA ARG A 109 4.73 -5.40 -13.35
C ARG A 109 5.39 -6.40 -14.29
N GLY A 110 5.26 -7.70 -14.01
CA GLY A 110 6.12 -8.73 -14.56
C GLY A 110 7.48 -8.76 -13.85
N GLY A 111 8.25 -9.81 -14.10
CA GLY A 111 9.51 -10.07 -13.40
C GLY A 111 9.35 -11.04 -12.24
N ASN A 112 10.49 -11.46 -11.68
CA ASN A 112 10.54 -12.48 -10.64
C ASN A 112 11.41 -12.04 -9.46
N LEU A 113 10.98 -12.41 -8.25
CA LEU A 113 11.75 -12.34 -7.01
C LEU A 113 12.03 -13.76 -6.52
N THR A 114 13.28 -14.15 -6.37
CA THR A 114 13.68 -15.40 -5.73
C THR A 114 14.21 -15.13 -4.31
N ILE A 115 13.62 -15.82 -3.34
CA ILE A 115 14.04 -15.81 -1.94
C ILE A 115 14.73 -17.14 -1.61
N GLY A 116 15.98 -17.08 -1.14
CA GLY A 116 16.71 -18.24 -0.64
C GLY A 116 16.63 -18.32 0.89
N VAL A 117 16.08 -19.41 1.41
CA VAL A 117 15.93 -19.70 2.84
C VAL A 117 16.81 -20.87 3.24
N GLN A 118 17.74 -20.67 4.17
CA GLN A 118 18.65 -21.73 4.63
C GLN A 118 17.98 -22.63 5.67
N ASN A 119 18.05 -23.94 5.47
CA ASN A 119 17.54 -24.92 6.43
C ASN A 119 18.29 -24.86 7.77
N VAL A 120 19.58 -24.51 7.75
CA VAL A 120 20.38 -24.34 8.97
C VAL A 120 19.92 -23.13 9.79
N GLY A 121 19.55 -22.02 9.13
CA GLY A 121 19.00 -20.84 9.80
C GLY A 121 17.67 -21.13 10.47
N LEU A 122 16.78 -21.89 9.82
CA LEU A 122 15.50 -22.31 10.40
C LEU A 122 15.64 -23.22 11.64
N ARG A 123 16.77 -23.91 11.78
CA ARG A 123 17.07 -24.82 12.89
C ARG A 123 17.85 -24.16 14.02
N ALA A 124 18.27 -22.90 13.86
CA ALA A 124 18.85 -22.10 14.93
C ALA A 124 17.82 -21.90 16.07
N ALA A 125 18.28 -21.42 17.23
CA ALA A 125 17.48 -21.36 18.45
C ALA A 125 16.12 -20.66 18.26
N ASP A 126 16.07 -19.63 17.41
CA ASP A 126 14.89 -18.81 17.14
C ASP A 126 14.34 -18.92 15.70
N GLY A 127 15.13 -19.46 14.76
CA GLY A 127 14.75 -19.65 13.36
C GLY A 127 14.73 -18.35 12.52
N TRP A 128 15.12 -17.21 13.10
CA TRP A 128 15.08 -15.91 12.43
C TRP A 128 16.25 -15.70 11.46
N HIS A 129 16.15 -14.69 10.60
CA HIS A 129 17.17 -14.32 9.61
C HIS A 129 17.56 -15.44 8.63
N ALA A 130 16.71 -16.45 8.46
CA ALA A 130 16.99 -17.61 7.61
C ALA A 130 16.91 -17.28 6.12
N ALA A 131 16.22 -16.21 5.73
CA ALA A 131 16.19 -15.73 4.35
C ALA A 131 17.46 -14.90 4.06
N TYR A 132 18.45 -15.52 3.42
CA TYR A 132 19.77 -14.92 3.24
C TYR A 132 19.99 -14.34 1.85
N THR A 133 19.19 -14.77 0.86
CA THR A 133 19.27 -14.29 -0.52
C THR A 133 17.92 -13.73 -0.93
N ALA A 134 17.93 -12.54 -1.53
CA ALA A 134 16.84 -12.02 -2.33
C ALA A 134 17.42 -11.63 -3.69
N LYS A 135 16.76 -12.00 -4.79
CA LYS A 135 17.21 -11.69 -6.14
C LYS A 135 16.04 -11.36 -7.04
N PHE A 136 16.11 -10.20 -7.69
CA PHE A 136 15.17 -9.83 -8.75
C PHE A 136 15.72 -10.25 -10.12
N ALA A 137 14.85 -10.72 -11.00
CA ALA A 137 15.17 -11.08 -12.38
C ALA A 137 14.06 -10.61 -13.31
N GLY A 138 14.40 -9.78 -14.31
CA GLY A 138 13.43 -9.22 -15.24
C GLY A 138 12.38 -8.29 -14.60
N GLU A 139 12.61 -7.89 -13.35
CA GLU A 139 11.73 -6.97 -12.61
C GLU A 139 11.91 -5.55 -13.16
N PRO A 140 10.85 -4.92 -13.72
CA PRO A 140 10.93 -3.53 -14.16
C PRO A 140 11.24 -2.62 -12.98
N LYS A 141 11.92 -1.50 -13.27
CA LYS A 141 12.05 -0.41 -12.31
C LYS A 141 10.65 0.01 -11.83
N ALA A 142 10.52 0.36 -10.55
CA ALA A 142 9.24 0.75 -9.96
C ALA A 142 8.48 1.74 -10.87
N TRP A 143 7.18 1.53 -11.04
CA TRP A 143 6.36 2.37 -11.92
C TRP A 143 6.45 3.83 -11.51
N ASN A 144 6.66 4.69 -12.49
CA ASN A 144 6.51 6.12 -12.27
C ASN A 144 5.03 6.47 -12.08
N ALA A 145 4.79 7.70 -11.62
CA ALA A 145 3.44 8.16 -11.31
C ALA A 145 2.46 8.13 -12.49
N VAL A 146 2.94 8.34 -13.71
CA VAL A 146 2.09 8.25 -14.92
C VAL A 146 1.67 6.81 -15.18
N GLN A 147 2.62 5.86 -15.10
CA GLN A 147 2.32 4.43 -15.28
C GLN A 147 1.37 3.92 -14.20
N TRP A 148 1.53 4.37 -12.95
CA TRP A 148 0.63 4.04 -11.86
C TRP A 148 -0.80 4.53 -12.13
N SER A 149 -0.93 5.79 -12.56
CA SER A 149 -2.21 6.39 -12.93
C SER A 149 -2.87 5.62 -14.09
N ASP A 150 -2.11 5.27 -15.12
CA ASP A 150 -2.63 4.53 -16.27
C ASP A 150 -3.19 3.17 -15.84
N ASN A 151 -2.47 2.46 -14.98
CA ASN A 151 -2.89 1.14 -14.51
C ASN A 151 -4.13 1.21 -13.61
N LEU A 152 -4.28 2.26 -12.80
CA LEU A 152 -5.52 2.54 -12.08
C LEU A 152 -6.70 2.71 -13.05
N VAL A 153 -6.56 3.56 -14.07
CA VAL A 153 -7.64 3.79 -15.05
C VAL A 153 -8.01 2.51 -15.78
N ARG A 154 -7.03 1.70 -16.17
CA ARG A 154 -7.28 0.40 -16.81
C ARG A 154 -7.95 -0.60 -15.85
N ALA A 155 -7.52 -0.66 -14.59
CA ALA A 155 -8.12 -1.53 -13.59
C ALA A 155 -9.58 -1.17 -13.32
N TRP A 156 -9.87 0.12 -13.10
CA TRP A 156 -11.23 0.61 -12.96
C TRP A 156 -12.04 0.40 -14.25
N GLY A 157 -11.42 0.60 -15.41
CA GLY A 157 -12.01 0.35 -16.72
C GLY A 157 -12.49 -1.09 -16.92
N ARG A 158 -11.74 -2.07 -16.42
CA ARG A 158 -12.10 -3.50 -16.43
C ARG A 158 -13.05 -3.93 -15.30
N GLY A 159 -13.39 -3.03 -14.38
CA GLY A 159 -14.17 -3.38 -13.18
C GLY A 159 -13.38 -4.21 -12.16
N ASP A 160 -12.05 -4.14 -12.20
CA ASP A 160 -11.19 -4.90 -11.32
C ASP A 160 -11.09 -4.23 -9.94
N ALA A 161 -12.03 -4.56 -9.06
CA ALA A 161 -12.14 -3.92 -7.74
C ALA A 161 -10.87 -4.12 -6.89
N LYS A 162 -10.23 -5.30 -6.98
CA LYS A 162 -9.00 -5.61 -6.23
C LYS A 162 -7.87 -4.67 -6.65
N TRP A 163 -7.63 -4.55 -7.95
CA TRP A 163 -6.54 -3.71 -8.44
C TRP A 163 -6.87 -2.22 -8.37
N THR A 164 -8.13 -1.83 -8.56
CA THR A 164 -8.58 -0.45 -8.33
C THR A 164 -8.31 -0.02 -6.89
N ALA A 165 -8.65 -0.89 -5.93
CA ALA A 165 -8.31 -0.67 -4.52
C ALA A 165 -6.81 -0.67 -4.29
N TYR A 166 -6.03 -1.52 -4.95
CA TYR A 166 -4.57 -1.50 -4.81
C TYR A 166 -3.93 -0.18 -5.29
N TYR A 167 -4.41 0.43 -6.37
CA TYR A 167 -3.79 1.66 -6.89
C TYR A 167 -4.22 2.93 -6.16
N ALA A 168 -5.41 2.94 -5.55
CA ALA A 168 -6.07 4.15 -5.07
C ALA A 168 -6.48 4.08 -3.61
N THR A 169 -6.43 5.22 -2.92
CA THR A 169 -6.99 5.35 -1.57
C THR A 169 -8.48 4.98 -1.55
N PRO A 170 -9.03 4.49 -0.43
CA PRO A 170 -10.46 4.20 -0.32
C PRO A 170 -11.36 5.37 -0.71
N LYS A 171 -10.91 6.61 -0.48
CA LYS A 171 -11.59 7.83 -0.92
C LYS A 171 -11.69 7.88 -2.45
N VAL A 172 -10.57 7.74 -3.15
CA VAL A 172 -10.53 7.77 -4.61
C VAL A 172 -11.31 6.60 -5.22
N VAL A 173 -11.23 5.40 -4.65
CA VAL A 173 -12.05 4.25 -5.09
C VAL A 173 -13.54 4.57 -5.03
N ARG A 174 -14.03 5.13 -3.90
CA ARG A 174 -15.43 5.54 -3.77
C ARG A 174 -15.81 6.61 -4.79
N GLN A 175 -14.95 7.60 -5.01
CA GLN A 175 -15.19 8.65 -6.00
C GLN A 175 -15.25 8.08 -7.43
N LEU A 176 -14.34 7.19 -7.80
CA LEU A 176 -14.38 6.50 -9.10
C LEU A 176 -15.67 5.70 -9.27
N HIS A 177 -16.07 4.93 -8.26
CA HIS A 177 -17.32 4.16 -8.30
C HIS A 177 -18.58 5.03 -8.28
N SER A 178 -18.52 6.25 -7.75
CA SER A 178 -19.63 7.22 -7.85
C SER A 178 -19.80 7.81 -9.26
N ILE A 179 -18.71 7.86 -10.04
CA ILE A 179 -18.77 8.25 -11.46
C ILE A 179 -19.37 7.12 -12.27
N SER A 180 -18.88 5.89 -12.06
CA SER A 180 -19.42 4.68 -12.67
C SER A 180 -18.86 3.43 -11.97
N ALA A 181 -19.67 2.37 -11.89
CA ALA A 181 -19.24 1.07 -11.37
C ALA A 181 -18.02 0.51 -12.13
N THR A 182 -17.90 0.80 -13.43
CA THR A 182 -16.71 0.52 -14.23
C THR A 182 -16.35 1.74 -15.09
N GLY A 183 -15.06 1.99 -15.28
CA GLY A 183 -14.59 3.14 -16.06
C GLY A 183 -14.80 2.98 -17.57
N GLY A 184 -14.98 1.75 -18.07
CA GLY A 184 -14.93 1.44 -19.50
C GLY A 184 -13.51 1.56 -20.10
N SER A 185 -13.40 1.29 -21.40
CA SER A 185 -12.12 1.19 -22.13
C SER A 185 -11.71 2.47 -22.88
N HIS A 186 -12.53 3.52 -22.88
CA HIS A 186 -12.40 4.67 -23.77
C HIS A 186 -11.61 5.85 -23.18
N TRP A 187 -10.76 5.62 -22.17
CA TRP A 187 -9.96 6.68 -21.55
C TRP A 187 -8.60 6.80 -22.22
N ARG A 188 -8.29 7.99 -22.74
CA ARG A 188 -6.99 8.34 -23.30
C ARG A 188 -6.32 9.41 -22.46
N ARG A 189 -5.07 9.19 -22.05
CA ARG A 189 -4.26 10.22 -21.39
C ARG A 189 -3.97 11.36 -22.35
N ILE A 190 -4.21 12.59 -21.90
CA ILE A 190 -3.97 13.80 -22.69
C ILE A 190 -2.89 14.70 -22.10
N SER A 191 -2.63 14.61 -20.78
CA SER A 191 -1.54 15.33 -20.13
C SER A 191 -1.07 14.65 -18.86
N ALA A 192 0.17 14.95 -18.45
CA ALA A 192 0.70 14.62 -17.14
C ALA A 192 1.59 15.78 -16.67
N GLU A 193 1.37 16.26 -15.45
CA GLU A 193 2.07 17.41 -14.88
C GLU A 193 2.52 17.10 -13.45
N GLY A 194 3.73 17.53 -13.09
CA GLY A 194 4.25 17.43 -11.73
C GLY A 194 3.99 18.70 -10.94
N ALA A 195 3.45 18.59 -9.73
CA ALA A 195 3.25 19.70 -8.81
C ALA A 195 3.38 19.23 -7.35
N ALA A 196 4.26 19.87 -6.58
CA ALA A 196 4.41 19.68 -5.12
C ALA A 196 4.45 18.19 -4.67
N GLY A 197 5.33 17.38 -5.27
CA GLY A 197 5.48 15.96 -4.91
C GLY A 197 4.31 15.08 -5.37
N THR A 198 3.51 15.56 -6.33
CA THR A 198 2.41 14.83 -6.95
C THR A 198 2.54 14.91 -8.45
N THR A 199 2.20 13.83 -9.16
CA THR A 199 1.92 13.91 -10.60
C THR A 199 0.43 13.81 -10.83
N TYR A 200 -0.13 14.82 -11.49
CA TYR A 200 -1.49 14.80 -11.98
C TYR A 200 -1.51 14.31 -13.42
N THR A 201 -2.27 13.26 -13.68
CA THR A 201 -2.49 12.75 -15.03
C THR A 201 -3.93 13.02 -15.42
N THR A 202 -4.14 13.64 -16.58
CA THR A 202 -5.48 13.94 -17.11
C THR A 202 -5.81 13.01 -18.26
N TYR A 203 -7.01 12.46 -18.23
CA TYR A 203 -7.58 11.58 -19.23
C TYR A 203 -8.84 12.20 -19.81
N ARG A 204 -9.08 11.93 -21.09
CA ARG A 204 -10.33 12.21 -21.78
C ARG A 204 -10.99 10.89 -22.15
N ASN A 205 -12.28 10.78 -21.88
CA ASN A 205 -13.09 9.72 -22.42
C ASN A 205 -13.43 10.07 -23.87
N ASP A 206 -12.97 9.25 -24.82
CA ASP A 206 -13.11 9.53 -26.26
C ASP A 206 -14.54 9.37 -26.77
N VAL A 207 -15.43 8.73 -25.99
CA VAL A 207 -16.86 8.58 -26.32
C VAL A 207 -17.69 9.70 -25.72
N THR A 208 -17.51 10.01 -24.44
CA THR A 208 -18.35 10.99 -23.73
C THR A 208 -17.76 12.39 -23.71
N GLY A 209 -16.50 12.55 -24.10
CA GLY A 209 -15.75 13.81 -23.98
C GLY A 209 -15.39 14.21 -22.55
N ARG A 210 -15.82 13.44 -21.54
CA ARG A 210 -15.59 13.71 -20.12
C ARG A 210 -14.13 13.59 -19.74
N MET A 211 -13.74 14.33 -18.73
CA MET A 211 -12.37 14.47 -18.28
C MET A 211 -12.22 13.85 -16.89
N LEU A 212 -11.07 13.23 -16.66
CA LEU A 212 -10.70 12.64 -15.39
C LEU A 212 -9.26 13.05 -15.07
N ARG A 213 -9.03 13.66 -13.92
CA ARG A 213 -7.68 13.94 -13.41
C ARG A 213 -7.41 13.12 -12.19
N ILE A 214 -6.28 12.42 -12.18
CA ILE A 214 -5.84 11.58 -11.07
C ILE A 214 -4.50 12.13 -10.55
N GLY A 215 -4.43 12.43 -9.26
CA GLY A 215 -3.18 12.82 -8.58
C GLY A 215 -2.54 11.64 -7.87
N ILE A 216 -1.28 11.36 -8.22
CA ILE A 216 -0.47 10.30 -7.63
C ILE A 216 0.64 10.91 -6.76
N SER A 217 0.69 10.52 -5.49
CA SER A 217 1.71 10.99 -4.54
C SER A 217 3.05 10.33 -4.81
N HIS A 218 4.11 11.13 -4.96
CA HIS A 218 5.48 10.63 -5.11
C HIS A 218 5.99 9.96 -3.84
N VAL A 219 5.55 10.45 -2.68
CA VAL A 219 5.89 9.85 -1.38
C VAL A 219 5.29 8.46 -1.29
N ALA A 220 3.98 8.32 -1.57
CA ALA A 220 3.32 7.02 -1.54
C ALA A 220 3.92 6.03 -2.57
N LEU A 221 4.26 6.50 -3.77
CA LEU A 221 4.96 5.66 -4.75
C LEU A 221 6.35 5.22 -4.30
N SER A 222 7.12 6.13 -3.72
CA SER A 222 8.49 5.85 -3.25
C SER A 222 8.48 4.92 -2.05
N ASP A 223 7.43 5.00 -1.25
CA ASP A 223 7.15 4.05 -0.18
C ASP A 223 6.70 2.68 -0.72
N GLY A 224 6.61 2.47 -2.04
CA GLY A 224 6.13 1.22 -2.64
C GLY A 224 4.65 0.94 -2.42
N ASP A 225 3.91 1.99 -2.06
CA ASP A 225 2.61 1.83 -1.43
C ASP A 225 1.55 1.40 -2.43
N ALA A 226 0.67 0.50 -1.98
CA ALA A 226 -0.69 0.50 -2.50
C ALA A 226 -1.30 1.89 -2.22
N HIS A 227 -2.32 2.30 -2.96
CA HIS A 227 -3.10 3.51 -2.68
C HIS A 227 -2.42 4.85 -3.01
N ALA A 228 -1.41 4.88 -3.87
CA ALA A 228 -0.72 6.13 -4.22
C ALA A 228 -1.61 7.17 -4.94
N ALA A 229 -2.73 6.76 -5.55
CA ALA A 229 -3.73 7.68 -6.07
C ALA A 229 -4.63 8.22 -4.94
N TYR A 230 -4.48 9.50 -4.63
CA TYR A 230 -5.12 10.13 -3.46
C TYR A 230 -6.08 11.26 -3.81
N THR A 231 -6.07 11.73 -5.07
CA THR A 231 -7.07 12.67 -5.59
C THR A 231 -7.62 12.19 -6.93
N VAL A 232 -8.91 12.47 -7.13
CA VAL A 232 -9.57 12.34 -8.42
C VAL A 232 -10.52 13.51 -8.64
N THR A 233 -10.55 14.04 -9.85
CA THR A 233 -11.46 15.09 -10.29
C THR A 233 -12.08 14.66 -11.61
N TYR A 234 -13.37 14.88 -11.79
CA TYR A 234 -14.11 14.49 -12.98
C TYR A 234 -14.99 15.65 -13.46
N TRP A 235 -14.98 15.95 -14.75
CA TRP A 235 -15.77 17.04 -15.34
C TRP A 235 -16.20 16.76 -16.78
#